data_AF-W6TE45-F1
#
_entry.id   AF-W6TE45-F1
#
_cell.length_a   1.000
_cell.length_b   1.000
_cell.length_c   1.000
_cell.angle_alpha   90.00
_cell.angle_beta   90.00
_cell.angle_gamma   90.00
#
_symmetry.space_group_name_H-M   'P 1'
#
loop_
_entity.id
_entity.type
_entity.pdbx_description
1 polymer ?
#
loop_
_entity_poly.entity_id
_entity_poly.type
_entity_poly.pdbx_seq_one_letter_code
_entity_poly.pdbx_strand_id
1 'polypeptide(L)' 'MALKYIREYHIYFHVSQSYRIRKSSCYKGIKWVEETLYQDLDFALPGHKALLKSDMKYDVILIYATEMPIEHPKKG' A
#
# COMPACT_ATOMS: atom_id res chain seq x y z
N MET A 1 -12.12 2.12 3.35
CA MET A 1 -10.98 2.46 4.23
C MET A 1 -9.66 1.97 3.64
N ALA A 2 -9.44 0.66 3.52
CA ALA A 2 -8.19 0.09 2.98
C ALA A 2 -7.86 0.54 1.54
N LEU A 3 -8.82 0.46 0.62
CA LEU A 3 -8.59 0.87 -0.77
C LEU A 3 -8.18 2.35 -0.90
N LYS A 4 -8.76 3.25 -0.09
CA LYS A 4 -8.42 4.67 -0.05
C LYS A 4 -6.99 4.89 0.47
N TYR A 5 -6.62 4.15 1.52
CA TYR A 5 -5.26 4.13 2.06
C TYR A 5 -4.23 3.70 1.01
N ILE A 6 -4.49 2.59 0.30
CA ILE A 6 -3.56 2.01 -0.69
C ILE A 6 -3.45 2.87 -1.96
N ARG A 7 -4.55 3.43 -2.46
CA ARG A 7 -4.55 4.23 -3.70
C ARG A 7 -4.04 5.66 -3.51
N GLU A 8 -4.38 6.31 -2.40
CA GLU A 8 -4.09 7.74 -2.19
C GLU A 8 -2.95 7.96 -1.18
N TYR A 9 -2.41 6.89 -0.58
CA TYR A 9 -1.34 6.94 0.43
C TYR A 9 -1.63 7.89 1.62
N HIS A 10 -2.92 8.09 1.93
CA HIS A 10 -3.33 8.97 3.01
C HIS A 10 -3.00 8.41 4.39
N ILE A 11 -2.57 9.28 5.31
CA ILE A 11 -2.35 8.92 6.72
C ILE A 11 -3.63 8.35 7.36
N TYR A 12 -3.47 7.34 8.23
CA TYR A 12 -4.58 6.65 8.93
C TYR A 12 -5.59 7.59 9.58
N PHE A 13 -5.13 8.76 10.07
CA PHE A 13 -5.99 9.77 10.68
C PHE A 13 -6.96 10.41 9.67
N HIS A 14 -6.47 10.77 8.48
CA HIS A 14 -7.30 11.35 7.42
C HIS A 14 -8.32 10.33 6.88
N VAL A 15 -7.88 9.09 6.70
CA VAL A 15 -8.78 7.99 6.34
C VAL A 15 -9.80 7.77 7.47
N SER A 16 -9.40 7.74 8.74
CA SER A 16 -10.35 7.51 9.85
C SER A 16 -11.39 8.62 9.99
N GLN A 17 -11.00 9.87 9.73
CA GLN A 17 -11.93 11.02 9.70
C GLN A 17 -12.99 10.87 8.60
N SER A 18 -12.57 10.48 7.38
CA SER A 18 -13.49 10.27 6.25
C SER A 18 -14.60 9.26 6.56
N TYR A 19 -14.30 8.26 7.40
CA TYR A 19 -15.23 7.19 7.79
C TYR A 19 -15.79 7.37 9.22
N ARG A 20 -15.51 8.49 9.89
CA ARG A 20 -15.97 8.80 11.26
C ARG A 20 -15.66 7.71 12.29
N ILE A 21 -14.51 7.07 12.17
CA ILE A 21 -14.03 6.06 13.13
C ILE A 21 -12.75 6.52 13.83
N ARG A 22 -12.39 5.85 14.93
CA ARG A 22 -11.11 6.09 15.60
C ARG A 22 -9.94 5.64 14.71
N LYS A 23 -8.82 6.38 14.77
CA LYS A 23 -7.58 6.05 14.06
C LYS A 23 -7.11 4.61 14.34
N SER A 24 -7.22 4.15 15.58
CA SER A 24 -6.84 2.79 15.98
C SER A 24 -7.71 1.71 15.33
N SER A 25 -9.03 1.93 15.22
CA SER A 25 -9.94 1.03 14.51
C SER A 25 -9.66 1.02 13.00
N CYS A 26 -9.34 2.18 12.43
CA CYS A 26 -8.94 2.31 11.03
C CYS A 26 -7.68 1.50 10.73
N TYR A 27 -6.63 1.67 11.55
CA TYR A 27 -5.39 0.91 11.46
C TYR A 27 -5.64 -0.60 11.52
N LYS A 28 -6.39 -1.07 12.53
CA LYS A 28 -6.71 -2.50 12.67
C LYS A 28 -7.45 -3.06 11.47
N GLY A 29 -8.44 -2.32 10.95
CA GLY A 29 -9.22 -2.76 9.79
C GLY A 29 -8.38 -2.82 8.52
N ILE A 30 -7.50 -1.85 8.28
CA ILE A 30 -6.59 -1.85 7.13
C ILE A 30 -5.59 -2.99 7.25
N LYS A 31 -4.99 -3.16 8.43
CA LYS A 31 -4.01 -4.22 8.68
C LYS A 31 -4.59 -5.61 8.49
N TRP A 32 -5.83 -5.83 8.96
CA TRP A 32 -6.54 -7.08 8.75
C TRP A 32 -6.78 -7.38 7.26
N VAL A 33 -7.15 -6.37 6.46
CA VAL A 33 -7.29 -6.54 5.01
C VAL A 33 -5.96 -6.89 4.36
N GLU A 34 -4.88 -6.18 4.71
CA GLU A 34 -3.53 -6.46 4.19
C GLU A 34 -3.06 -7.89 4.53
N GLU A 35 -3.26 -8.32 5.78
CA GLU A 35 -2.89 -9.67 6.23
C GLU A 35 -3.70 -10.75 5.52
N THR A 36 -4.99 -10.50 5.30
CA THR A 36 -5.87 -11.43 4.56
C THR A 36 -5.41 -11.57 3.11
N LEU A 37 -5.13 -10.45 2.43
CA LEU A 37 -4.64 -10.46 1.05
C LEU A 37 -3.24 -11.07 0.94
N TYR A 38 -2.39 -10.89 1.95
CA TYR A 38 -1.06 -11.48 1.97
C TYR A 38 -1.09 -13.01 2.13
N GLN A 39 -2.08 -13.53 2.86
CA GLN A 39 -2.26 -14.98 3.05
C GLN A 39 -2.89 -15.67 1.84
N ASP A 40 -3.59 -14.93 1.00
CA ASP A 40 -4.26 -15.46 -0.18
C ASP A 40 -3.27 -15.65 -1.34
N LEU A 41 -3.16 -16.89 -1.81
CA LEU A 41 -2.27 -17.28 -2.91
C LEU A 41 -2.65 -16.64 -4.24
N ASP A 42 -3.92 -16.27 -4.43
CA ASP A 42 -4.38 -15.62 -5.67
C ASP A 42 -3.83 -14.20 -5.81
N PHE A 43 -3.48 -13.56 -4.69
CA PHE A 43 -2.86 -12.24 -4.64
C PHE A 43 -1.33 -12.31 -4.44
N ALA A 44 -0.77 -13.52 -4.34
CA ALA A 44 0.66 -13.69 -4.22
C ALA A 44 1.35 -13.28 -5.54
N LEU A 45 2.28 -12.33 -5.43
CA LEU A 45 3.07 -11.93 -6.59
C LEU A 45 3.94 -13.10 -7.05
N PRO A 46 4.01 -13.34 -8.38
CA PRO A 46 4.94 -14.33 -8.90
C PRO A 46 6.36 -13.89 -8.57
N GLY A 47 7.23 -14.86 -8.26
CA GLY A 47 8.61 -14.56 -7.84
C GLY A 47 9.35 -13.68 -8.85
N HIS A 48 10.34 -12.92 -8.39
CA HIS A 48 11.06 -11.91 -9.20
C HIS A 48 11.52 -12.41 -10.60
N LYS A 49 11.92 -13.67 -10.71
CA LYS A 49 12.35 -14.29 -11.98
C LYS A 49 11.20 -14.52 -12.97
N ALA A 50 9.98 -14.69 -12.50
CA ALA A 50 8.79 -14.86 -13.34
C ALA A 50 8.32 -13.51 -13.91
N LEU A 51 8.51 -12.41 -13.18
CA LEU A 51 8.23 -11.06 -13.68
C LEU A 51 9.12 -10.66 -14.88
N LEU A 52 10.35 -11.16 -14.93
CA LEU A 52 11.28 -10.91 -16.05
C LEU A 52 10.95 -11.71 -17.32
N LYS A 53 10.12 -12.75 -17.21
CA LYS A 53 9.79 -13.68 -18.32
C LYS A 53 8.50 -13.34 -19.06
N SER A 54 7.85 -12.23 -18.71
CA SER A 54 6.59 -11.87 -19.36
C SER A 54 6.84 -11.36 -20.79
N ASP A 55 6.18 -11.98 -21.77
CA ASP A 55 6.00 -11.47 -23.15
C ASP A 55 5.16 -10.18 -23.23
N MET A 56 4.91 -9.52 -22.10
CA MET A 56 4.20 -8.26 -22.06
C MET A 56 5.10 -7.16 -22.61
N LYS A 57 4.67 -6.53 -23.71
CA LYS A 57 5.21 -5.27 -24.21
C LYS A 57 4.94 -4.19 -23.16
N TYR A 58 5.88 -3.99 -22.24
CA TYR A 58 5.81 -2.87 -21.31
C TYR A 58 6.03 -1.59 -22.10
N ASP A 59 5.08 -0.65 -22.01
CA ASP A 59 5.33 0.73 -22.40
C ASP A 59 6.13 1.35 -21.26
N VAL A 60 7.46 1.40 -21.43
CA VAL A 60 8.38 1.84 -20.37
C VAL A 60 8.26 3.35 -20.24
N ILE A 61 7.52 3.80 -19.22
CA ILE A 61 7.48 5.21 -18.85
C ILE A 61 8.64 5.47 -17.88
N LEU A 62 9.65 6.21 -18.34
CA LEU A 62 10.71 6.70 -17.47
C LEU A 62 10.15 7.84 -16.61
N ILE A 63 9.94 7.57 -15.33
CA ILE A 63 9.51 8.57 -14.34
C ILE A 63 10.73 8.95 -13.51
N TYR A 64 11.10 10.22 -13.55
CA TYR A 64 12.13 10.75 -12.64
C TYR A 64 11.50 10.96 -11.26
N ALA A 65 11.75 10.03 -10.34
CA ALA A 65 11.35 10.16 -8.95
C ALA A 65 12.51 10.73 -8.14
N THR A 66 12.30 11.88 -7.49
CA THR A 66 13.20 12.39 -6.46
C THR A 66 12.65 11.98 -5.11
N GLU A 67 13.39 11.12 -4.39
CA GLU A 67 13.04 10.79 -3.02
C GLU A 67 13.27 12.02 -2.14
N MET A 68 12.22 12.51 -1.49
CA MET A 68 12.33 13.47 -0.40
C MET A 68 12.38 12.71 0.93
N PRO A 69 13.25 13.11 1.87
CA PRO A 69 13.26 12.50 3.20
C PRO A 69 11.90 12.73 3.85
N ILE A 70 11.19 11.63 4.11
CA ILE A 70 10.00 11.65 4.95
C ILE A 70 10.47 11.77 6.40
N GLU A 71 9.93 12.76 7.13
CA GLU A 71 10.17 12.87 8.56
C GLU A 71 9.61 11.63 9.25
N HIS A 72 10.51 10.77 9.72
CA HIS A 72 10.15 9.67 10.59
C HIS A 72 9.85 10.24 11.98
N PRO A 73 8.66 10.01 12.56
CA PRO A 73 8.37 10.47 13.91
C PRO A 73 9.36 9.79 14.87
N LYS A 74 10.13 10.60 15.62
CA LYS A 74 11.05 10.09 16.63
C LYS A 74 10.26 9.31 17.68
N LYS A 75 10.72 8.09 18.00
CA LYS A 75 10.17 7.34 19.14
C LYS A 75 10.34 8.19 20.40
N GLY A 76 9.23 8.47 21.07
CA GLY A 76 9.22 8.96 22.45
C GLY A 76 9.51 7.84 23.43
#